data_AF-A0A6A6VMI0-F1
#
_entry.id   AF-A0A6A6VMI0-F1
#
_cell.length_a   1.000
_cell.length_b   1.000
_cell.length_c   1.000
_cell.angle_alpha   90.00
_cell.angle_beta   90.00
_cell.angle_gamma   90.00
#
_symmetry.space_group_name_H-M   'P 1'
#
loop_
_entity.id
_entity.type
_entity.pdbx_description
1 polymer ?
#
loop_
_entity_poly.entity_id
_entity_poly.type
_entity_poly.pdbx_seq_one_letter_code
_entity_poly.pdbx_strand_id
1 'polypeptide(L)'
;MQLLQRTALTAARSSRTTLSRTSRRFASDHHGHGQAHNVNESFGLGLWLPLAAFPFGYLLYKLSQSTQKNPSDVLSRLIKNYMEKEEDIRRSNALHTQLMEQAAKDRVLFYSSPTQVIPQLRFPEIMNNGSPFNVVAGSQVNMDKVIEKMQREAYEDNERKLEALRNNQIKSEIPIEQKAPRYRGTELKVAIG
;
A
#
# COMPACT_ATOMS: atom_id res chain seq x y z
N MET A 1 4.41 -16.14 9.41
CA MET A 1 4.88 -14.86 10.00
C MET A 1 6.24 -14.38 9.45
N GLN A 2 6.58 -14.59 8.16
CA GLN A 2 7.92 -14.24 7.64
C GLN A 2 7.92 -13.25 6.45
N LEU A 3 6.75 -12.94 5.88
CA LEU A 3 6.65 -12.09 4.69
C LEU A 3 6.72 -10.58 5.01
N LEU A 4 6.31 -10.16 6.20
CA LEU A 4 6.36 -8.76 6.64
C LEU A 4 7.79 -8.25 6.95
N GLN A 5 8.73 -9.16 7.22
CA GLN A 5 10.11 -8.78 7.57
C GLN A 5 10.95 -8.43 6.34
N ARG A 6 10.58 -8.94 5.15
CA ARG A 6 11.38 -8.73 3.93
C ARG A 6 11.20 -7.35 3.30
N THR A 7 10.05 -6.73 3.47
CA THR A 7 9.73 -5.41 2.90
C THR A 7 10.34 -4.25 3.70
N ALA A 8 10.44 -4.37 5.02
CA ALA A 8 11.05 -3.35 5.88
C ALA A 8 12.56 -3.16 5.62
N LEU A 9 13.27 -4.23 5.29
CA LEU A 9 14.73 -4.19 5.08
C LEU A 9 15.15 -3.54 3.76
N THR A 10 14.27 -3.53 2.75
CA THR A 10 14.58 -2.93 1.43
C THR A 10 14.41 -1.41 1.44
N ALA A 11 13.46 -0.88 2.21
CA ALA A 11 13.24 0.56 2.35
C ALA A 11 14.37 1.29 3.10
N ALA A 12 15.05 0.60 4.03
CA ALA A 12 16.11 1.18 4.86
C ALA A 12 17.44 1.45 4.10
N ARG A 13 17.64 0.89 2.89
CA ARG A 13 18.88 1.08 2.12
C ARG A 13 18.90 2.35 1.26
N SER A 14 17.78 3.05 1.09
CA SER A 14 17.68 4.19 0.16
C SER A 14 18.15 5.54 0.74
N SER A 15 18.47 5.64 2.04
CA SER A 15 18.72 6.92 2.73
C SER A 15 20.19 7.21 3.04
N ARG A 16 21.15 6.54 2.40
CA ARG A 16 22.57 6.85 2.62
C ARG A 16 22.99 8.09 1.84
N THR A 17 22.89 9.26 2.48
CA THR A 17 23.45 10.52 1.99
C THR A 17 24.97 10.43 1.92
N THR A 18 25.54 10.51 0.72
CA THR A 18 27.00 10.63 0.53
C THR A 18 27.44 12.04 0.92
N LEU A 19 28.09 12.20 2.08
CA LEU A 19 28.67 13.48 2.48
C LEU A 19 29.81 13.86 1.52
N SER A 20 29.75 15.09 0.99
CA SER A 20 30.79 15.66 0.12
C SER A 20 32.13 15.74 0.87
N ARG A 21 33.17 15.13 0.30
CA ARG A 21 34.52 15.14 0.87
C ARG A 21 35.18 16.48 0.55
N THR A 22 35.40 17.32 1.56
CA THR A 22 36.17 18.57 1.45
C THR A 22 37.56 18.29 0.87
N SER A 23 37.88 18.88 -0.29
CA SER A 23 39.23 18.82 -0.86
C SER A 23 40.19 19.61 0.05
N ARG A 24 41.24 18.94 0.57
CA ARG A 24 42.33 19.64 1.26
C ARG A 24 43.12 20.44 0.23
N ARG A 25 43.21 21.76 0.41
CA ARG A 25 44.14 22.61 -0.36
C ARG A 25 45.51 22.54 0.30
N PHE A 26 46.53 22.14 -0.46
CA PHE A 26 47.92 22.27 -0.05
C PHE A 26 48.30 23.75 -0.19
N ALA A 27 48.52 24.43 0.93
CA ALA A 27 49.12 25.75 0.95
C ALA A 27 50.65 25.57 0.93
N SER A 28 51.22 25.43 -0.26
CA SER A 28 52.65 25.63 -0.49
C SER A 28 52.91 25.69 -2.00
N ASP A 29 52.93 26.89 -2.57
CA ASP A 29 53.96 27.19 -3.55
C ASP A 29 54.13 28.70 -3.68
N HIS A 30 55.35 29.17 -3.51
CA HIS A 30 55.73 30.57 -3.65
C HIS A 30 56.96 30.57 -4.56
N HIS A 31 56.88 31.33 -5.66
CA HIS A 31 57.92 31.73 -6.61
C HIS A 31 58.13 30.85 -7.85
N GLY A 32 57.72 31.38 -9.01
CA GLY A 32 58.13 30.88 -10.33
C GLY A 32 57.50 31.72 -11.45
N HIS A 33 58.32 32.51 -12.15
CA HIS A 33 57.93 33.35 -13.27
C HIS A 33 57.37 32.54 -14.45
N GLY A 34 56.21 32.93 -15.01
CA GLY A 34 55.70 32.39 -16.27
C GLY A 34 54.25 32.77 -16.58
N GLN A 35 54.02 33.33 -17.77
CA GLN A 35 52.75 33.63 -18.45
C GLN A 35 51.61 34.30 -17.64
N ALA A 36 51.21 35.50 -18.08
CA ALA A 36 49.90 36.07 -17.79
C ALA A 36 48.79 35.18 -18.41
N HIS A 37 48.37 34.15 -17.69
CA HIS A 37 47.14 33.45 -17.97
C HIS A 37 45.99 34.43 -17.76
N ASN A 38 45.23 34.72 -18.82
CA ASN A 38 43.99 35.47 -18.72
C ASN A 38 43.00 34.62 -17.91
N VAL A 39 42.97 34.83 -16.59
CA VAL A 39 42.03 34.16 -15.70
C VAL A 39 40.66 34.77 -15.97
N ASN A 40 39.87 34.10 -16.80
CA ASN A 40 38.48 34.46 -17.05
C ASN A 40 37.64 34.05 -15.82
N GLU A 41 37.69 34.86 -14.77
CA GLU A 41 36.86 34.65 -13.58
C GLU A 41 35.40 34.92 -13.96
N SER A 42 34.59 33.85 -14.06
CA SER A 42 33.15 33.99 -14.27
C SER A 42 32.54 34.74 -13.09
N PHE A 43 31.66 35.71 -13.37
CA PHE A 43 30.94 36.42 -12.32
C PHE A 43 30.30 35.45 -11.32
N GLY A 44 30.78 35.48 -10.08
CA GLY A 44 30.33 34.58 -9.02
C GLY A 44 28.86 34.81 -8.64
N LEU A 45 28.31 33.89 -7.85
CA LEU A 45 26.94 33.98 -7.32
C LEU A 45 26.64 35.32 -6.64
N GLY A 46 27.65 35.97 -6.06
CA GLY A 46 27.53 37.29 -5.43
C GLY A 46 27.14 38.42 -6.38
N LEU A 47 27.44 38.33 -7.68
CA LEU A 47 26.97 39.32 -8.67
C LEU A 47 25.55 39.01 -9.14
N TRP A 48 25.23 37.73 -9.33
CA TRP A 48 23.90 37.31 -9.80
C TRP A 48 22.81 37.50 -8.74
N LEU A 49 23.14 37.37 -7.46
CA LEU A 49 22.19 37.53 -6.35
C LEU A 49 21.53 38.92 -6.31
N PRO A 50 22.27 40.05 -6.30
CA PRO A 50 21.65 41.38 -6.35
C PRO A 50 20.97 41.66 -7.70
N LEU A 51 21.54 41.16 -8.81
CA LEU A 51 20.95 41.28 -10.15
C LEU A 51 19.58 40.60 -10.25
N ALA A 52 19.36 39.50 -9.54
CA ALA A 52 18.06 38.84 -9.43
C ALA A 52 17.17 39.49 -8.35
N ALA A 53 17.74 39.90 -7.21
CA ALA A 53 17.00 40.47 -6.10
C ALA A 53 16.38 41.83 -6.44
N PHE A 54 17.04 42.66 -7.25
CA PHE A 54 16.55 43.99 -7.62
C PHE A 54 15.25 43.94 -8.45
N PRO A 55 15.17 43.23 -9.60
CA PRO A 55 13.93 43.10 -10.34
C PRO A 55 12.86 42.31 -9.56
N PHE A 56 13.26 41.31 -8.77
CA PHE A 56 12.32 40.55 -7.93
C PHE A 56 11.67 41.44 -6.84
N GLY A 57 12.47 42.26 -6.16
CA GLY A 57 11.98 43.23 -5.18
C GLY A 57 11.09 44.30 -5.81
N TYR A 58 11.43 44.79 -7.00
CA TYR A 58 10.58 45.73 -7.74
C TYR A 58 9.24 45.11 -8.15
N LEU A 59 9.26 43.85 -8.61
CA LEU A 59 8.04 43.10 -8.94
C LEU A 59 7.15 42.93 -7.71
N LEU A 60 7.73 42.52 -6.57
CA LEU A 60 7.01 42.41 -5.30
C LEU A 60 6.42 43.75 -4.84
N TYR A 61 7.16 44.85 -5.01
CA TYR A 61 6.68 46.19 -4.68
C TYR A 61 5.48 46.61 -5.55
N LYS A 62 5.56 46.38 -6.86
CA LYS A 62 4.45 46.65 -7.80
C LYS A 62 3.23 45.80 -7.49
N LEU A 63 3.44 44.53 -7.16
CA LEU A 63 2.37 43.61 -6.77
C LEU A 63 1.71 44.08 -5.46
N SER A 64 2.51 44.45 -4.46
CA SER A 64 2.04 45.01 -3.18
C SER A 64 1.27 46.32 -3.32
N GLN A 65 1.67 47.23 -4.22
CA GLN A 65 0.89 48.44 -4.51
C GLN A 65 -0.47 48.11 -5.18
N SER A 66 -0.54 47.06 -5.99
CA SER A 66 -1.79 46.65 -6.64
C SER A 66 -2.80 46.09 -5.64
N THR A 67 -2.31 45.48 -4.55
CA THR A 67 -3.11 44.97 -3.41
C THR A 67 -3.90 46.07 -2.70
N GLN A 68 -3.36 47.29 -2.59
CA GLN A 68 -4.01 48.39 -1.85
C GLN A 68 -5.28 48.94 -2.54
N LYS A 69 -5.45 48.72 -3.86
CA LYS A 69 -6.59 49.26 -4.63
C LYS A 69 -7.75 48.28 -4.78
N ASN A 70 -7.53 46.97 -4.69
CA ASN A 70 -8.57 45.95 -4.88
C ASN A 70 -8.47 44.88 -3.79
N PRO A 71 -9.50 44.70 -2.94
CA PRO A 71 -9.43 43.78 -1.80
C PRO A 71 -9.41 42.28 -2.18
N SER A 72 -9.61 41.93 -3.46
CA SER A 72 -9.43 40.57 -3.97
C SER A 72 -8.14 40.48 -4.79
N ASP A 73 -7.03 40.60 -4.08
CA ASP A 73 -5.69 40.66 -4.65
C ASP A 73 -5.25 39.34 -5.30
N VAL A 74 -4.45 39.43 -6.37
CA VAL A 74 -3.99 38.27 -7.16
C VAL A 74 -3.22 37.28 -6.28
N LEU A 75 -2.44 37.78 -5.32
CA LEU A 75 -1.77 36.99 -4.30
C LEU A 75 -2.75 36.24 -3.40
N SER A 76 -3.84 36.89 -2.96
CA SER A 76 -4.87 36.23 -2.16
C SER A 76 -5.56 35.10 -2.95
N ARG A 77 -5.80 35.29 -4.25
CA ARG A 77 -6.34 34.23 -5.13
C ARG A 77 -5.36 33.07 -5.30
N LEU A 78 -4.08 33.36 -5.49
CA LEU A 78 -3.02 32.35 -5.57
C LEU A 78 -2.92 31.54 -4.27
N ILE A 79 -2.93 32.23 -3.12
CA ILE A 79 -2.91 31.60 -1.79
C ILE A 79 -4.16 30.74 -1.61
N LYS A 80 -5.36 31.25 -1.93
CA LYS A 80 -6.61 30.49 -1.85
C LYS A 80 -6.57 29.23 -2.72
N ASN A 81 -6.17 29.35 -3.97
CA ASN A 81 -6.08 28.20 -4.89
C ASN A 81 -5.08 27.14 -4.39
N TYR A 82 -4.01 27.54 -3.71
CA TYR A 82 -3.06 26.61 -3.11
C TYR A 82 -3.61 25.97 -1.83
N MET A 83 -4.24 26.75 -0.97
CA MET A 83 -4.86 26.26 0.27
C MET A 83 -6.03 25.32 0.00
N GLU A 84 -6.86 25.59 -1.01
CA GLU A 84 -7.97 24.73 -1.43
C GLU A 84 -7.49 23.32 -1.81
N LYS A 85 -6.38 23.23 -2.56
CA LYS A 85 -5.76 21.92 -2.88
C LYS A 85 -5.28 21.18 -1.63
N GLU A 86 -4.76 21.91 -0.65
CA GLU A 86 -4.33 21.30 0.61
C GLU A 86 -5.54 20.82 1.43
N GLU A 87 -6.63 21.57 1.43
CA GLU A 87 -7.90 21.18 2.06
C GLU A 87 -8.48 19.90 1.44
N ASP A 88 -8.46 19.76 0.12
CA ASP A 88 -8.94 18.55 -0.57
C ASP A 88 -8.12 17.31 -0.21
N ILE A 89 -6.79 17.45 -0.13
CA ILE A 89 -5.90 16.37 0.29
C ILE A 89 -6.17 16.01 1.76
N ARG A 90 -6.30 17.02 2.64
CA ARG A 90 -6.65 16.79 4.05
C ARG A 90 -8.00 16.10 4.19
N ARG A 91 -9.00 16.50 3.40
CA ARG A 91 -10.35 15.89 3.40
C ARG A 91 -10.31 14.44 2.95
N SER A 92 -9.57 14.15 1.89
CA SER A 92 -9.40 12.78 1.38
C SER A 92 -8.69 11.88 2.40
N ASN A 93 -7.64 12.40 3.05
CA ASN A 93 -6.93 11.68 4.11
C ASN A 93 -7.83 11.45 5.33
N ALA A 94 -8.62 12.45 5.75
CA ALA A 94 -9.57 12.30 6.84
C ALA A 94 -10.61 11.23 6.53
N LEU A 95 -11.20 11.23 5.33
CA LEU A 95 -12.14 10.19 4.89
C LEU A 95 -11.49 8.80 4.90
N HIS A 96 -10.24 8.69 4.43
CA HIS A 96 -9.52 7.41 4.47
C HIS A 96 -9.34 6.89 5.89
N THR A 97 -8.97 7.75 6.85
CA THR A 97 -8.82 7.35 8.26
C THR A 97 -10.16 6.92 8.87
N GLN A 98 -11.26 7.61 8.56
CA GLN A 98 -12.60 7.24 9.02
C GLN A 98 -13.06 5.89 8.46
N LEU A 99 -12.85 5.67 7.16
CA LEU A 99 -13.17 4.39 6.51
C LEU A 99 -12.34 3.24 7.10
N MET A 100 -11.07 3.49 7.39
CA MET A 100 -10.20 2.49 8.03
C MET A 100 -10.68 2.17 9.46
N GLU A 101 -11.11 3.17 10.22
CA GLU A 101 -11.68 2.98 11.56
C GLU A 101 -12.98 2.17 11.52
N GLN A 102 -13.87 2.49 10.58
CA GLN A 102 -15.11 1.74 10.37
C GLN A 102 -14.81 0.29 9.95
N ALA A 103 -13.92 0.08 8.99
CA ALA A 103 -13.54 -1.26 8.55
C ALA A 103 -12.90 -2.07 9.69
N ALA A 104 -12.13 -1.42 10.58
CA ALA A 104 -11.59 -2.07 11.77
C ALA A 104 -12.70 -2.46 12.75
N LYS A 105 -13.69 -1.58 13.00
CA LYS A 105 -14.86 -1.88 13.84
C LYS A 105 -15.66 -3.05 13.28
N ASP A 106 -15.94 -3.05 11.98
CA ASP A 106 -16.67 -4.13 11.31
C ASP A 106 -15.91 -5.45 11.39
N ARG A 107 -14.58 -5.41 11.21
CA ARG A 107 -13.73 -6.61 11.37
C ARG A 107 -13.80 -7.18 12.79
N VAL A 108 -13.81 -6.34 13.82
CA VAL A 108 -13.95 -6.78 15.22
C VAL A 108 -15.33 -7.39 15.46
N LEU A 109 -16.38 -6.82 14.87
CA LEU A 109 -17.73 -7.37 14.95
C LEU A 109 -17.80 -8.76 14.31
N PHE A 110 -17.29 -8.92 13.09
CA PHE A 110 -17.30 -10.22 12.40
C PHE A 110 -16.39 -11.25 13.07
N TYR A 111 -15.28 -10.81 13.66
CA TYR A 111 -14.39 -11.70 14.39
C TYR A 111 -15.00 -12.21 15.70
N SER A 112 -15.78 -11.36 16.40
CA SER A 112 -16.43 -11.74 17.66
C SER A 112 -17.75 -12.48 17.47
N SER A 113 -18.41 -12.31 16.32
CA SER A 113 -19.63 -13.07 16.00
C SER A 113 -19.33 -14.56 15.78
N PRO A 114 -20.07 -15.49 16.40
CA PRO A 114 -19.94 -16.90 16.08
C PRO A 114 -20.26 -17.10 14.60
N THR A 115 -19.36 -17.76 13.87
CA THR A 115 -19.62 -18.12 12.47
C THR A 115 -20.87 -18.99 12.43
N GLN A 116 -21.92 -18.53 11.74
CA GLN A 116 -23.11 -19.34 11.52
C GLN A 116 -22.68 -20.57 10.71
N VAL A 117 -22.84 -21.75 11.30
CA VAL A 117 -22.60 -23.03 10.62
C VAL A 117 -23.80 -23.27 9.71
N ILE A 118 -23.85 -22.55 8.59
CA ILE A 118 -24.81 -22.83 7.53
C ILE A 118 -24.30 -24.08 6.83
N PRO A 119 -25.02 -25.21 6.85
CA PRO A 119 -24.62 -26.39 6.10
C PRO A 119 -24.50 -26.01 4.63
N GLN A 120 -23.37 -26.31 3.99
CA GLN A 120 -23.18 -25.98 2.58
C GLN A 120 -24.10 -26.85 1.71
N LEU A 121 -25.27 -26.30 1.39
CA LEU A 121 -26.19 -26.88 0.43
C LEU A 121 -25.99 -26.18 -0.91
N ARG A 122 -25.73 -26.95 -1.97
CA ARG A 122 -25.52 -26.38 -3.32
C ARG A 122 -26.78 -25.68 -3.85
N PHE A 123 -27.96 -26.13 -3.43
CA PHE A 123 -29.26 -25.57 -3.81
C PHE A 123 -30.24 -25.69 -2.63
N PRO A 124 -30.23 -24.75 -1.67
CA PRO A 124 -31.15 -24.78 -0.52
C PRO A 124 -32.61 -24.60 -0.95
N GLU A 125 -32.84 -23.92 -2.08
CA GLU A 125 -34.18 -23.54 -2.54
C GLU A 125 -35.02 -24.75 -2.98
N ILE A 126 -34.39 -25.77 -3.56
CA ILE A 126 -35.08 -26.99 -4.01
C ILE A 126 -35.66 -27.78 -2.83
N MET A 127 -35.04 -27.67 -1.64
CA MET A 127 -35.51 -28.36 -0.45
C MET A 127 -36.80 -27.76 0.13
N ASN A 128 -37.15 -26.52 -0.24
CA ASN A 128 -38.39 -25.85 0.13
C ASN A 128 -39.27 -25.54 -1.10
N ASN A 129 -39.20 -26.36 -2.14
CA ASN A 129 -40.08 -26.22 -3.30
C ASN A 129 -41.44 -26.86 -2.99
N GLY A 130 -42.41 -26.04 -2.59
CA GLY A 130 -43.80 -26.42 -2.41
C GLY A 130 -44.72 -25.21 -2.28
N SER A 131 -45.97 -25.34 -2.73
CA SER A 131 -47.00 -24.33 -2.42
C SER A 131 -47.25 -24.32 -0.90
N PRO A 132 -47.31 -23.15 -0.23
CA PRO A 132 -47.69 -23.08 1.17
C PRO A 132 -49.13 -23.57 1.44
N PHE A 133 -49.97 -23.61 0.40
CA PHE A 133 -51.38 -23.92 0.49
C PHE A 133 -51.75 -25.18 -0.29
N ASN A 134 -52.75 -25.91 0.22
CA ASN A 134 -53.37 -27.07 -0.44
C ASN A 134 -52.40 -28.22 -0.76
N VAL A 135 -51.55 -28.58 0.20
CA VAL A 135 -50.61 -29.70 0.07
C VAL A 135 -51.19 -30.94 0.76
N VAL A 136 -51.26 -32.07 0.06
CA VAL A 136 -51.69 -33.34 0.67
C VAL A 136 -50.69 -33.74 1.76
N ALA A 137 -51.20 -34.14 2.92
CA ALA A 137 -50.39 -34.60 4.05
C ALA A 137 -49.44 -35.73 3.60
N GLY A 138 -48.15 -35.58 3.90
CA GLY A 138 -47.11 -36.54 3.53
C GLY A 138 -46.46 -36.34 2.16
N SER A 139 -46.86 -35.35 1.34
CA SER A 139 -46.14 -35.05 0.08
C SER A 139 -44.78 -34.36 0.33
N GLN A 140 -44.65 -33.67 1.46
CA GLN A 140 -43.38 -33.09 1.90
C GLN A 140 -42.61 -34.11 2.72
N VAL A 141 -41.34 -34.29 2.40
CA VAL A 141 -40.43 -35.15 3.16
C VAL A 141 -39.95 -34.38 4.39
N ASN A 142 -39.88 -35.05 5.54
CA ASN A 142 -39.25 -34.45 6.72
C ASN A 142 -37.75 -34.22 6.44
N MET A 143 -37.32 -32.96 6.52
CA MET A 143 -35.94 -32.53 6.22
C MET A 143 -34.97 -32.61 7.41
N ASP A 144 -35.46 -32.89 8.62
CA ASP A 144 -34.66 -32.86 9.85
C ASP A 144 -33.46 -33.82 9.78
N LYS A 145 -33.67 -35.03 9.22
CA LYS A 145 -32.59 -36.02 9.04
C LYS A 145 -31.54 -35.58 8.03
N VAL A 146 -31.94 -34.88 6.98
CA VAL A 146 -31.01 -34.36 5.95
C VAL A 146 -30.19 -33.23 6.56
N ILE A 147 -30.85 -32.33 7.31
CA ILE A 147 -30.20 -31.24 8.04
C ILE A 147 -29.17 -31.81 9.04
N GLU A 148 -29.55 -32.80 9.83
CA GLU A 148 -28.65 -33.44 10.81
C GLU A 148 -27.43 -34.08 10.13
N LYS A 149 -27.63 -34.82 9.04
CA LYS A 149 -26.53 -35.41 8.26
C LYS A 149 -25.57 -34.34 7.74
N MET A 150 -26.10 -33.27 7.16
CA MET A 150 -25.29 -32.19 6.58
C MET A 150 -24.54 -31.40 7.66
N GLN A 151 -25.15 -31.19 8.83
CA GLN A 151 -24.48 -30.60 9.98
C GLN A 151 -23.32 -31.49 10.45
N ARG A 152 -23.54 -32.80 10.55
CA ARG A 152 -22.50 -33.76 10.93
C ARG A 152 -21.32 -33.74 9.96
N GLU A 153 -21.56 -33.82 8.66
CA GLU A 153 -20.50 -33.74 7.64
C GLU A 153 -19.72 -32.42 7.72
N ALA A 154 -20.41 -31.30 7.98
CA ALA A 154 -19.75 -30.00 8.16
C ALA A 154 -18.87 -29.94 9.43
N TYR A 155 -19.30 -30.55 10.54
CA TYR A 155 -18.48 -30.65 11.75
C TYR A 155 -17.26 -31.54 11.55
N GLU A 156 -17.43 -32.71 10.95
CA GLU A 156 -16.31 -33.61 10.62
C GLU A 156 -15.28 -32.93 9.70
N ASP A 157 -15.73 -32.18 8.69
CA ASP A 157 -14.81 -31.44 7.80
C ASP A 157 -14.09 -30.29 8.52
N ASN A 158 -14.74 -29.63 9.48
CA ASN A 158 -14.11 -28.60 10.30
C ASN A 158 -13.07 -29.20 11.26
N GLU A 159 -13.36 -30.34 11.87
CA GLU A 159 -12.41 -31.08 12.71
C GLU A 159 -11.21 -31.55 11.89
N ARG A 160 -11.41 -32.14 10.70
CA ARG A 160 -10.31 -32.51 9.78
C ARG A 160 -9.44 -31.31 9.41
N LYS A 161 -10.04 -30.14 9.13
CA LYS A 161 -9.28 -28.91 8.85
C LYS A 161 -8.49 -28.45 10.08
N LEU A 162 -9.08 -28.53 11.28
CA LEU A 162 -8.42 -28.17 12.53
C LEU A 162 -7.25 -29.12 12.84
N GLU A 163 -7.40 -30.42 12.61
CA GLU A 163 -6.32 -31.40 12.74
C GLU A 163 -5.21 -31.15 11.72
N ALA A 164 -5.56 -30.87 10.47
CA ALA A 164 -4.59 -30.50 9.44
C ALA A 164 -3.84 -29.21 9.79
N LEU A 165 -4.51 -28.22 10.38
CA LEU A 165 -3.90 -27.00 10.93
C LEU A 165 -2.93 -27.33 12.07
N ARG A 166 -3.34 -28.17 13.03
CA ARG A 166 -2.49 -28.60 14.16
C ARG A 166 -1.25 -29.37 13.69
N ASN A 167 -1.40 -30.18 12.64
CA ASN A 167 -0.34 -30.98 12.06
C ASN A 167 0.47 -30.21 10.99
N ASN A 168 0.17 -28.93 10.72
CA ASN A 168 0.77 -28.12 9.65
C ASN A 168 0.70 -28.77 8.26
N GLN A 169 -0.32 -29.60 8.00
CA GLN A 169 -0.54 -30.30 6.72
C GLN A 169 -1.55 -29.57 5.83
N ILE A 170 -1.61 -28.25 5.92
CA ILE A 170 -2.56 -27.47 5.13
C ILE A 170 -2.10 -27.50 3.66
N LYS A 171 -2.99 -27.89 2.75
CA LYS A 171 -2.69 -27.98 1.31
C LYS A 171 -2.11 -26.71 0.69
N SER A 172 -2.43 -25.53 1.25
CA SER A 172 -1.89 -24.24 0.80
C SER A 172 -0.46 -23.95 1.29
N GLU A 173 -0.02 -24.60 2.37
CA GLU A 173 1.30 -24.38 2.97
C GLU A 173 2.30 -25.47 2.59
N ILE A 174 1.81 -26.63 2.14
CA ILE A 174 2.66 -27.66 1.55
C ILE A 174 3.30 -27.07 0.28
N PRO A 175 4.64 -27.00 0.18
CA PRO A 175 5.29 -26.56 -1.04
C PRO A 175 4.86 -27.49 -2.16
N ILE A 176 4.32 -26.92 -3.24
CA ILE A 176 3.96 -27.68 -4.43
C ILE A 176 5.23 -28.38 -4.89
N GLU A 177 5.25 -29.71 -4.79
CA GLU A 177 6.34 -30.53 -5.33
C GLU A 177 6.35 -30.28 -6.84
N GLN A 178 7.23 -29.40 -7.30
CA GLN A 178 7.47 -29.16 -8.71
C GLN A 178 8.12 -30.42 -9.29
N LYS A 179 7.30 -31.40 -9.65
CA LYS A 179 7.78 -32.55 -10.42
C LYS A 179 8.33 -32.00 -11.72
N ALA A 180 9.65 -32.13 -11.90
CA ALA A 180 10.32 -31.77 -13.13
C ALA A 180 9.59 -32.44 -14.30
N PRO A 181 9.45 -31.76 -15.46
CA PRO A 181 8.80 -32.35 -16.63
C PRO A 181 9.46 -33.69 -16.93
N ARG A 182 8.67 -34.78 -16.87
CA ARG A 182 9.14 -36.12 -17.22
C ARG A 182 9.37 -36.16 -18.72
N TYR A 183 10.56 -35.76 -19.15
CA TYR A 183 11.03 -36.09 -20.48
C TYR A 183 11.22 -37.61 -20.53
N ARG A 184 10.52 -38.24 -21.48
CA ARG A 184 10.57 -39.68 -21.75
C ARG A 184 11.99 -40.04 -22.19
N GLY A 185 12.86 -40.42 -21.25
CA GLY A 185 14.13 -41.06 -21.60
C GLY A 185 15.35 -40.84 -20.70
N THR A 186 15.39 -39.88 -19.79
CA THR A 186 16.60 -39.66 -18.97
C THR A 186 16.29 -39.18 -17.55
N GLU A 187 16.48 -40.06 -16.57
CA GLU A 187 16.53 -39.69 -15.16
C GLU A 187 17.86 -38.96 -14.87
N LEU A 188 17.85 -37.64 -14.88
CA LEU A 188 18.94 -36.86 -14.29
C LEU A 188 18.70 -36.76 -12.78
N LYS A 189 19.45 -37.54 -12.01
CA LYS A 189 19.57 -37.37 -10.56
C LYS A 189 20.18 -36.00 -10.28
N VAL A 190 19.37 -35.03 -9.88
CA VAL A 190 19.86 -33.77 -9.32
C VAL A 190 20.20 -34.03 -7.85
N ALA A 191 21.48 -34.25 -7.59
CA ALA A 191 22.03 -34.22 -6.23
C ALA A 191 22.11 -32.75 -5.80
N ILE A 192 21.33 -32.38 -4.80
CA ILE A 192 21.42 -31.08 -4.12
C ILE A 192 22.05 -31.37 -2.76
N GLY A 193 23.26 -30.87 -2.56
CA GLY A 193 23.88 -30.67 -1.25
C GLY A 193 23.52 -29.30 -0.68
#